data_AF-A0A392M3Q2-F1
#
_entry.id   AF-A0A392M3Q2-F1
#
_cell.length_a   1.000
_cell.length_b   1.000
_cell.length_c   1.000
_cell.angle_alpha   90.00
_cell.angle_beta   90.00
_cell.angle_gamma   90.00
#
_symmetry.space_group_name_H-M   'P 1'
#
loop_
_entity.id
_entity.type
_entity.pdbx_description
1 polymer ?
#
loop_
_entity_poly.entity_id
_entity_poly.type
_entity_poly.pdbx_seq_one_letter_code
_entity_poly.pdbx_strand_id
1 'polypeptide(L)'
;MTLHLKVEVTALSHYEHAEDKFIEEVMVATVRCEEIASEKLSDLRSDKGWLELEEVVQLGPVKGFGEKLSSIIDTYLSLYDEETIFFDESVRNAKRKQLESNTLDIVFPVYATMIGHLRSIALKDFKTKLDGSLNNGKGFASSVQTWIQSIMLKFDKDSAGNNQIHSSSSS
;
A
#
# COMPACT_ATOMS: atom_id res chain seq x y z
N MET A 1 19.38 -0.80 61.77
CA MET A 1 19.90 -1.46 60.55
C MET A 1 18.88 -2.41 59.93
N THR A 2 18.21 -3.28 60.71
CA THR A 2 17.24 -4.28 60.22
C THR A 2 16.00 -3.71 59.52
N LEU A 3 15.48 -2.56 59.97
CA LEU A 3 14.31 -1.92 59.34
C LEU A 3 14.63 -1.34 57.95
N HIS A 4 15.83 -0.79 57.76
CA HIS A 4 16.25 -0.20 56.48
C HIS A 4 16.39 -1.28 55.39
N LEU A 5 17.08 -2.37 55.72
CA LEU A 5 17.24 -3.52 54.82
C LEU A 5 15.88 -4.12 54.41
N LYS A 6 14.92 -4.16 55.33
CA LYS A 6 13.57 -4.70 55.07
C LYS A 6 12.78 -3.81 54.09
N VAL A 7 12.97 -2.49 54.17
CA VAL A 7 12.37 -1.53 53.24
C VAL A 7 13.00 -1.63 51.84
N GLU A 8 14.32 -1.73 51.75
CA GLU A 8 15.03 -1.88 50.46
C GLU A 8 14.66 -3.19 49.74
N VAL A 9 14.63 -4.32 50.46
CA VAL A 9 14.21 -5.62 49.90
C VAL A 9 12.76 -5.58 49.41
N THR A 10 11.88 -4.91 50.15
CA THR A 10 10.48 -4.74 49.75
C THR A 10 10.36 -3.89 48.48
N ALA A 11 11.13 -2.81 48.36
CA ALA A 11 11.14 -1.97 47.15
C ALA A 11 11.65 -2.72 45.92
N LEU A 12 12.71 -3.52 46.06
CA LEU A 12 13.26 -4.35 44.97
C LEU A 12 12.25 -5.40 44.50
N SER A 13 11.58 -6.10 45.43
CA SER A 13 10.58 -7.11 45.05
C SER A 13 9.36 -6.54 44.32
N HIS A 14 8.94 -5.31 44.65
CA HIS A 14 7.87 -4.62 43.90
C HIS A 14 8.32 -4.20 42.51
N TYR A 15 9.59 -3.83 42.35
CA TYR A 15 10.16 -3.46 41.07
C TYR A 15 10.27 -4.67 40.14
N GLU A 16 10.83 -5.79 40.61
CA GLU A 16 10.89 -7.06 39.87
C GLU A 16 9.48 -7.55 39.46
N HIS A 17 8.51 -7.47 40.37
CA HIS A 17 7.13 -7.85 40.04
C HIS A 17 6.47 -6.93 39.00
N ALA A 18 6.80 -5.63 39.02
CA ALA A 18 6.33 -4.68 38.02
C ALA A 18 6.97 -4.92 36.64
N GLU A 19 8.26 -5.30 36.61
CA GLU A 19 8.95 -5.70 35.38
C GLU A 19 8.35 -6.97 34.77
N ASP A 20 8.10 -8.01 35.59
CA ASP A 20 7.49 -9.25 35.12
C ASP A 20 6.08 -9.01 34.53
N LYS A 21 5.28 -8.17 35.18
CA LYS A 21 3.96 -7.79 34.69
C LYS A 21 4.04 -7.02 33.36
N PHE A 22 5.00 -6.11 33.22
CA PHE A 22 5.22 -5.39 31.97
C PHE A 22 5.65 -6.33 30.84
N ILE A 23 6.54 -7.29 31.13
CA ILE A 23 6.97 -8.31 30.18
C ILE A 23 5.78 -9.16 29.72
N GLU A 24 4.91 -9.57 30.64
CA GLU A 24 3.69 -10.32 30.32
C GLU A 24 2.74 -9.52 29.40
N GLU A 25 2.47 -8.25 29.73
CA GLU A 25 1.61 -7.37 28.92
C GLU A 25 2.15 -7.18 27.49
N VAL A 26 3.47 -6.94 27.36
CA VAL A 26 4.13 -6.79 26.04
C VAL A 26 4.13 -8.10 25.27
N MET A 27 4.33 -9.25 25.95
CA MET A 27 4.27 -10.57 25.31
C MET A 27 2.87 -10.86 24.79
N VAL A 28 1.84 -10.60 25.59
CA VAL A 28 0.43 -10.77 25.19
C VAL A 28 0.09 -9.86 24.01
N ALA A 29 0.48 -8.58 24.07
CA ALA A 29 0.30 -7.64 22.96
C ALA A 29 0.98 -8.14 21.68
N THR A 30 2.18 -8.71 21.78
CA THR A 30 2.95 -9.20 20.63
C THR A 30 2.22 -10.31 19.91
N VAL A 31 1.75 -11.31 20.66
CA VAL A 31 1.00 -12.45 20.12
C VAL A 31 -0.31 -11.96 19.51
N ARG A 32 -1.07 -11.11 20.22
CA ARG A 32 -2.38 -10.64 19.76
C ARG A 32 -2.29 -9.77 18.51
N CYS A 33 -1.37 -8.81 18.46
CA CYS A 33 -1.16 -7.99 17.27
C CYS A 33 -0.70 -8.85 16.07
N GLU A 34 0.09 -9.90 16.30
CA GLU A 34 0.50 -10.81 15.23
C GLU A 34 -0.65 -11.67 14.69
N GLU A 35 -1.51 -12.17 15.57
CA GLU A 35 -2.73 -12.91 15.19
C GLU A 35 -3.65 -12.02 14.34
N ILE A 36 -3.94 -10.80 14.81
CA ILE A 36 -4.78 -9.83 14.11
C ILE A 36 -4.17 -9.46 12.75
N ALA A 37 -2.86 -9.20 12.68
CA ALA A 37 -2.19 -8.91 11.41
C ALA A 37 -2.33 -10.08 10.42
N SER A 38 -2.16 -11.32 10.90
CA SER A 38 -2.28 -12.52 10.07
C SER A 38 -3.71 -12.73 9.58
N GLU A 39 -4.70 -12.45 10.41
CA GLU A 39 -6.11 -12.45 10.04
C GLU A 39 -6.39 -11.42 8.94
N LYS A 40 -6.00 -10.15 9.11
CA LYS A 40 -6.24 -9.10 8.09
C LYS A 40 -5.58 -9.41 6.76
N LEU A 41 -4.39 -10.02 6.79
CA LEU A 41 -3.72 -10.49 5.58
C LEU A 41 -4.49 -11.63 4.90
N SER A 42 -5.04 -12.57 5.67
CA SER A 42 -5.85 -13.67 5.16
C SER A 42 -7.16 -13.16 4.55
N ASP A 43 -7.80 -12.19 5.19
CA ASP A 43 -9.01 -11.56 4.70
C ASP A 43 -8.75 -10.82 3.39
N LEU A 44 -7.66 -10.03 3.31
CA LEU A 44 -7.23 -9.36 2.08
C LEU A 44 -7.05 -10.35 0.92
N ARG A 45 -6.44 -11.52 1.16
CA ARG A 45 -6.27 -12.56 0.12
C ARG A 45 -7.60 -13.10 -0.40
N SER A 46 -8.63 -13.06 0.42
CA SER A 46 -9.96 -13.58 0.09
C SER A 46 -10.95 -12.47 -0.26
N ASP A 47 -10.49 -11.22 -0.29
CA ASP A 47 -11.30 -10.04 -0.58
C ASP A 47 -11.83 -10.11 -2.01
N LYS A 48 -13.14 -9.93 -2.17
CA LYS A 48 -13.78 -10.04 -3.49
C LYS A 48 -13.30 -8.95 -4.46
N GLY A 49 -13.11 -7.73 -3.96
CA GLY A 49 -12.63 -6.61 -4.76
C GLY A 49 -11.18 -6.81 -5.17
N TRP A 50 -10.35 -7.36 -4.28
CA TRP A 50 -8.98 -7.77 -4.61
C TRP A 50 -8.94 -8.86 -5.69
N LEU A 51 -9.69 -9.96 -5.51
CA LEU A 51 -9.71 -11.08 -6.45
C LEU A 51 -10.24 -10.65 -7.83
N GLU A 52 -11.29 -9.84 -7.87
CA GLU A 52 -11.79 -9.26 -9.13
C GLU A 52 -10.72 -8.38 -9.78
N LEU A 53 -10.05 -7.52 -9.01
CA LEU A 53 -9.00 -6.64 -9.51
C LEU A 53 -7.81 -7.43 -10.06
N GLU A 54 -7.40 -8.49 -9.37
CA GLU A 54 -6.36 -9.41 -9.81
C GLU A 54 -6.71 -10.08 -11.15
N GLU A 55 -7.95 -10.55 -11.28
CA GLU A 55 -8.45 -11.21 -12.50
C GLU A 55 -8.51 -10.22 -13.68
N VAL A 56 -9.13 -9.06 -13.50
CA VAL A 56 -9.33 -8.11 -14.62
C VAL A 56 -8.01 -7.52 -15.12
N VAL A 57 -6.99 -7.40 -14.26
CA VAL A 57 -5.65 -6.94 -14.67
C VAL A 57 -5.00 -7.93 -15.63
N GLN A 58 -5.27 -9.23 -15.54
CA GLN A 58 -4.70 -10.22 -16.49
C GLN A 58 -5.18 -9.97 -17.93
N LEU A 59 -6.36 -9.36 -18.09
CA LEU A 59 -6.95 -9.08 -19.40
C LEU A 59 -6.44 -7.77 -20.00
N GLY A 60 -5.91 -6.86 -19.19
CA GLY A 60 -5.40 -5.58 -19.66
C GLY A 60 -5.39 -4.47 -18.61
N PRO A 61 -5.17 -3.21 -19.02
CA PRO A 61 -5.09 -2.10 -18.09
C PRO A 61 -6.45 -1.78 -17.46
N VAL A 62 -6.47 -1.65 -16.13
CA VAL A 62 -7.65 -1.26 -15.37
C VAL A 62 -7.62 0.25 -15.07
N LYS A 63 -8.69 0.95 -15.43
CA LYS A 63 -8.85 2.37 -15.08
C LYS A 63 -9.03 2.52 -13.56
N GLY A 64 -8.30 3.46 -12.96
CA GLY A 64 -8.35 3.69 -11.51
C GLY A 64 -7.72 2.55 -10.69
N PHE A 65 -6.85 1.73 -11.31
CA PHE A 65 -6.21 0.60 -10.63
C PHE A 65 -5.57 0.99 -9.28
N GLY A 66 -4.78 2.07 -9.27
CA GLY A 66 -4.11 2.55 -8.05
C GLY A 66 -5.10 2.93 -6.96
N GLU A 67 -6.13 3.71 -7.29
CA GLU A 67 -7.17 4.14 -6.34
C GLU A 67 -7.93 2.93 -5.75
N LYS A 68 -8.30 1.97 -6.60
CA LYS A 68 -8.97 0.74 -6.16
C LYS A 68 -8.08 -0.10 -5.25
N LEU A 69 -6.83 -0.32 -5.66
CA LEU A 69 -5.87 -1.10 -4.90
C LEU A 69 -5.58 -0.45 -3.54
N SER A 70 -5.32 0.86 -3.53
CA SER A 70 -5.11 1.63 -2.30
C SER A 70 -6.33 1.54 -1.39
N SER A 71 -7.55 1.72 -1.91
CA SER A 71 -8.76 1.60 -1.09
C SER A 71 -8.91 0.23 -0.42
N ILE A 72 -8.53 -0.85 -1.10
CA ILE A 72 -8.57 -2.21 -0.53
C ILE A 72 -7.52 -2.35 0.57
N ILE A 73 -6.27 -1.98 0.30
CA ILE A 73 -5.17 -2.05 1.27
C ILE A 73 -5.48 -1.20 2.51
N ASP A 74 -5.92 0.04 2.31
CA ASP A 74 -6.26 0.98 3.37
C ASP A 74 -7.37 0.42 4.27
N THR A 75 -8.36 -0.28 3.70
CA THR A 75 -9.43 -0.94 4.49
C THR A 75 -8.84 -1.92 5.51
N TYR A 76 -7.97 -2.84 5.08
CA TYR A 76 -7.41 -3.85 5.98
C TYR A 76 -6.38 -3.29 6.97
N LEU A 77 -5.63 -2.28 6.54
CA LEU A 77 -4.73 -1.55 7.44
C LEU A 77 -5.51 -0.76 8.49
N SER A 78 -6.63 -0.12 8.15
CA SER A 78 -7.49 0.56 9.13
C SER A 78 -8.14 -0.42 10.11
N LEU A 79 -8.65 -1.56 9.64
CA LEU A 79 -9.20 -2.60 10.52
C LEU A 79 -8.18 -3.11 11.54
N TYR A 80 -6.92 -3.27 11.12
CA TYR A 80 -5.83 -3.62 12.02
C TYR A 80 -5.59 -2.53 13.09
N ASP A 81 -5.59 -1.25 12.70
CA ASP A 81 -5.37 -0.15 13.64
C ASP A 81 -6.49 -0.04 14.68
N GLU A 82 -7.74 -0.24 14.24
CA GLU A 82 -8.92 -0.22 15.10
C GLU A 82 -8.87 -1.35 16.14
N GLU A 83 -8.55 -2.57 15.72
CA GLU A 83 -8.51 -3.74 16.61
C GLU A 83 -7.31 -3.73 17.57
N THR A 84 -6.21 -3.05 17.19
CA THR A 84 -4.98 -3.02 18.00
C THR A 84 -4.81 -1.76 18.84
N ILE A 85 -5.80 -0.86 18.86
CA ILE A 85 -5.71 0.46 19.51
C ILE A 85 -5.44 0.43 21.02
N PHE A 86 -5.73 -0.70 21.69
CA PHE A 86 -5.52 -0.86 23.13
C PHE A 86 -4.22 -1.58 23.50
N PHE A 87 -3.48 -2.10 22.52
CA PHE A 87 -2.18 -2.75 22.76
C PHE A 87 -1.03 -1.74 22.79
N ASP A 88 0.11 -2.19 23.32
CA ASP A 88 1.34 -1.42 23.34
C ASP A 88 1.65 -0.84 21.95
N GLU A 89 1.95 0.46 21.93
CA GLU A 89 2.12 1.21 20.70
C GLU A 89 3.33 0.71 19.88
N SER A 90 4.43 0.38 20.56
CA SER A 90 5.65 -0.09 19.89
C SER A 90 5.42 -1.45 19.22
N VAL A 91 4.70 -2.33 19.92
CA VAL A 91 4.33 -3.66 19.43
C VAL A 91 3.38 -3.56 18.23
N ARG A 92 2.27 -2.83 18.35
CA ARG A 92 1.30 -2.73 17.25
C ARG A 92 1.89 -2.04 16.02
N ASN A 93 2.77 -1.04 16.19
CA ASN A 93 3.43 -0.38 15.07
C ASN A 93 4.45 -1.28 14.38
N ALA A 94 5.17 -2.12 15.13
CA ALA A 94 6.09 -3.10 14.56
C ALA A 94 5.34 -4.16 13.75
N LYS A 95 4.24 -4.70 14.29
CA LYS A 95 3.41 -5.70 13.62
C LYS A 95 2.63 -5.09 12.43
N ARG A 96 2.24 -3.82 12.49
CA ARG A 96 1.68 -3.08 11.36
C ARG A 96 2.63 -3.03 10.18
N LYS A 97 3.91 -2.68 10.40
CA LYS A 97 4.93 -2.66 9.33
C LYS A 97 5.14 -4.03 8.72
N GLN A 98 5.06 -5.10 9.52
CA GLN A 98 5.11 -6.46 9.02
C GLN A 98 3.90 -6.78 8.14
N LEU A 99 2.69 -6.37 8.54
CA LEU A 99 1.47 -6.48 7.73
C LEU A 99 1.59 -5.73 6.40
N GLU A 100 2.09 -4.49 6.41
CA GLU A 100 2.36 -3.70 5.20
C GLU A 100 3.32 -4.43 4.25
N SER A 101 4.43 -4.95 4.76
CA SER A 101 5.39 -5.72 3.97
C SER A 101 4.76 -6.97 3.35
N ASN A 102 4.01 -7.75 4.14
CA ASN A 102 3.35 -8.95 3.65
C ASN A 102 2.25 -8.64 2.63
N THR A 103 1.58 -7.49 2.78
CA THR A 103 0.59 -7.00 1.82
C THR A 103 1.26 -6.65 0.50
N LEU A 104 2.41 -5.98 0.54
CA LEU A 104 3.20 -5.66 -0.65
C LEU A 104 3.60 -6.92 -1.43
N ASP A 105 4.00 -7.98 -0.75
CA ASP A 105 4.36 -9.26 -1.39
C ASP A 105 3.17 -9.87 -2.17
N ILE A 106 1.94 -9.67 -1.70
CA ILE A 106 0.72 -10.12 -2.38
C ILE A 106 0.41 -9.23 -3.58
N VAL A 107 0.47 -7.91 -3.41
CA VAL A 107 -0.06 -6.98 -4.42
C VAL A 107 0.93 -6.64 -5.53
N PHE A 108 2.24 -6.77 -5.27
CA PHE A 108 3.29 -6.37 -6.19
C PHE A 108 3.24 -7.11 -7.55
N PRO A 109 3.00 -8.44 -7.61
CA PRO A 109 2.88 -9.14 -8.89
C PRO A 109 1.75 -8.57 -9.77
N VAL A 110 0.58 -8.28 -9.20
CA VAL A 110 -0.56 -7.69 -9.93
C VAL A 110 -0.24 -6.27 -10.38
N TYR A 111 0.37 -5.46 -9.51
CA TYR A 111 0.85 -4.13 -9.85
C TYR A 111 1.84 -4.18 -11.04
N ALA A 112 2.80 -5.11 -11.02
CA ALA A 112 3.78 -5.28 -12.08
C ALA A 112 3.12 -5.67 -13.42
N THR A 113 2.11 -6.55 -13.40
CA THR A 113 1.31 -6.90 -14.58
C THR A 113 0.60 -5.67 -15.16
N MET A 114 -0.05 -4.87 -14.31
CA MET A 114 -0.71 -3.62 -14.72
C MET A 114 0.27 -2.66 -15.40
N ILE A 115 1.45 -2.44 -14.82
CA ILE A 115 2.51 -1.62 -15.42
C ILE A 115 3.01 -2.22 -16.75
N GLY A 116 3.11 -3.54 -16.84
CA GLY A 116 3.45 -4.26 -18.07
C GLY A 116 2.48 -3.98 -19.22
N HIS A 117 1.17 -3.96 -18.94
CA HIS A 117 0.15 -3.58 -19.93
C HIS A 117 0.30 -2.14 -20.39
N LEU A 118 0.48 -1.20 -19.45
CA LEU A 118 0.67 0.21 -19.78
C LEU A 118 1.90 0.44 -20.66
N ARG A 119 3.03 -0.22 -20.33
CA ARG A 119 4.25 -0.18 -21.13
C ARG A 119 4.00 -0.69 -22.55
N SER A 120 3.31 -1.83 -22.68
CA SER A 120 3.02 -2.44 -23.98
C SER A 120 2.14 -1.55 -24.86
N ILE A 121 1.14 -0.89 -24.26
CA ILE A 121 0.28 0.08 -24.95
C ILE A 121 1.08 1.31 -25.40
N ALA A 122 1.90 1.87 -24.51
CA ALA A 122 2.73 3.03 -24.84
C ALA A 122 3.71 2.72 -25.98
N LEU A 123 4.36 1.55 -25.96
CA LEU A 123 5.26 1.12 -27.03
C LEU A 123 4.54 0.87 -28.37
N LYS A 124 3.33 0.32 -28.34
CA LYS A 124 2.53 0.12 -29.55
C LYS A 124 2.10 1.47 -30.16
N ASP A 125 1.66 2.41 -29.32
CA ASP A 125 1.31 3.77 -29.74
C ASP A 125 2.52 4.50 -30.32
N PHE A 126 3.69 4.40 -29.66
CA PHE A 126 4.95 4.91 -30.16
C PHE A 126 5.26 4.42 -31.57
N LYS A 127 5.28 3.09 -31.75
CA LYS A 127 5.62 2.47 -33.03
C LYS A 127 4.68 2.95 -34.14
N THR A 128 3.37 2.97 -33.86
CA THR A 128 2.35 3.42 -34.82
C THR A 128 2.56 4.87 -35.24
N LYS A 129 2.85 5.76 -34.27
CA LYS A 129 3.12 7.19 -34.54
C LYS A 129 4.44 7.40 -35.28
N LEU A 130 5.47 6.65 -34.92
CA LEU A 130 6.78 6.71 -35.57
C LEU A 130 6.68 6.27 -37.03
N ASP A 131 6.06 5.12 -37.30
CA ASP A 131 5.87 4.58 -38.64
C ASP A 131 5.07 5.57 -39.52
N GLY A 132 3.98 6.12 -38.98
CA GLY A 132 3.21 7.16 -39.66
C GLY A 132 4.02 8.43 -39.96
N SER A 133 4.88 8.86 -39.04
CA SER A 133 5.73 10.04 -39.22
C SER A 133 6.80 9.82 -40.31
N LEU A 134 7.45 8.66 -40.29
CA LEU A 134 8.45 8.28 -41.31
C LEU A 134 7.82 8.15 -42.70
N ASN A 135 6.65 7.53 -42.80
CA ASN A 135 5.92 7.40 -44.07
C ASN A 135 5.51 8.77 -44.64
N ASN A 136 5.36 9.79 -43.79
CA ASN A 136 5.09 11.18 -44.17
C ASN A 136 6.37 12.01 -44.43
N GLY A 137 7.54 11.36 -44.51
CA GLY A 137 8.82 12.01 -44.82
C GLY A 137 9.44 12.79 -43.68
N LYS A 138 8.93 12.68 -42.44
CA LYS A 138 9.55 13.34 -41.27
C LYS A 138 10.80 12.58 -40.84
N GLY A 139 11.83 13.34 -40.42
CA GLY A 139 13.06 12.75 -39.89
C GLY A 139 12.83 11.99 -38.58
N PHE A 140 13.62 10.92 -38.36
CA PHE A 140 13.52 10.07 -37.18
C PHE A 140 13.65 10.85 -35.86
N ALA A 141 14.70 11.67 -35.72
CA ALA A 141 14.95 12.44 -34.50
C ALA A 141 13.80 13.38 -34.14
N SER A 142 13.26 14.10 -35.14
CA SER A 142 12.10 14.98 -34.95
C SER A 142 10.86 14.20 -34.53
N SER A 143 10.62 13.03 -35.14
CA SER A 143 9.48 12.17 -34.83
C SER A 143 9.51 11.64 -33.40
N VAL A 144 10.69 11.17 -32.96
CA VAL A 144 10.91 10.70 -31.58
C VAL A 144 10.72 11.84 -30.58
N GLN A 145 11.28 13.02 -30.85
CA GLN A 145 11.15 14.17 -29.97
C GLN A 145 9.68 14.62 -29.79
N THR A 146 8.91 14.68 -30.88
CA THR A 146 7.48 15.00 -30.81
C THR A 146 6.71 13.96 -29.99
N TRP A 147 7.03 12.68 -30.13
CA TRP A 147 6.38 11.64 -29.34
C TRP A 147 6.70 11.74 -27.84
N ILE A 148 7.97 11.94 -27.48
CA ILE A 148 8.38 12.12 -26.07
C ILE A 148 7.62 13.28 -25.44
N GLN A 149 7.56 14.43 -26.11
CA GLN A 149 6.80 15.59 -25.62
C GLN A 149 5.31 15.27 -25.43
N SER A 150 4.70 14.59 -26.40
CA SER A 150 3.29 14.21 -26.32
C SER A 150 3.00 13.24 -25.16
N ILE A 151 3.89 12.31 -24.86
CA ILE A 151 3.71 11.35 -23.77
C ILE A 151 3.95 12.00 -22.41
N MET A 152 4.98 12.83 -22.26
CA MET A 152 5.22 13.56 -21.01
C MET A 152 4.03 14.47 -20.68
N LEU A 153 3.50 15.21 -21.67
CA LEU A 153 2.28 16.02 -21.48
C LEU A 153 1.08 15.19 -21.05
N LYS A 154 0.90 13.99 -21.61
CA LYS A 154 -0.20 13.10 -21.24
C LYS A 154 -0.02 12.56 -19.82
N PHE A 155 1.19 12.14 -19.47
CA PHE A 155 1.52 11.65 -18.14
C PHE A 155 1.30 12.72 -17.06
N ASP A 156 1.76 13.95 -17.29
CA ASP A 156 1.56 15.07 -16.36
C ASP A 156 0.07 15.36 -16.15
N LYS A 157 -0.72 15.31 -17.22
CA LYS A 157 -2.18 15.47 -17.15
C LYS A 157 -2.86 14.35 -16.37
N ASP A 158 -2.48 13.10 -16.64
CA ASP A 158 -3.08 11.92 -16.01
C ASP A 158 -2.64 11.76 -14.53
N SER A 159 -1.47 12.31 -14.15
CA SER A 159 -0.95 12.31 -12.78
C SER A 159 -1.44 13.47 -11.91
N ALA A 160 -1.85 14.60 -12.50
CA ALA A 160 -2.31 15.78 -11.76
C ALA A 160 -3.68 15.61 -11.07
N GLY A 161 -4.36 14.47 -11.25
CA GLY A 161 -5.69 14.23 -10.71
C GLY A 161 -6.74 15.10 -11.40
N ASN A 162 -7.72 14.48 -12.06
CA ASN A 162 -8.75 15.19 -12.81
C ASN A 162 -9.76 15.86 -11.84
N ASN A 163 -9.36 16.95 -11.17
CA ASN A 163 -10.25 17.84 -10.43
C ASN A 163 -11.02 18.73 -11.41
N GLN A 164 -11.99 18.13 -12.11
CA GLN A 164 -13.11 18.88 -12.67
C GLN A 164 -14.38 18.44 -11.94
N ILE A 165 -14.61 19.05 -10.77
CA ILE A 165 -15.94 19.15 -10.19
C ILE A 165 -16.76 19.95 -11.20
N HIS A 166 -17.70 19.27 -11.85
CA HIS A 166 -18.73 19.91 -12.66
C HIS A 166 -19.66 20.66 -11.69
N SER A 167 -19.32 21.90 -11.32
CA SER A 167 -20.27 22.80 -10.69
C SER A 167 -21.25 23.27 -11.77
N SER A 168 -22.27 22.44 -11.99
CA SER A 168 -23.47 22.84 -12.72
C SER A 168 -24.23 23.82 -11.83
N SER A 169 -24.01 25.10 -12.05
CA SER A 169 -24.87 26.17 -11.57
C SER A 169 -26.30 25.88 -12.04
N SER A 170 -27.21 25.60 -11.11
CA SER A 170 -28.65 25.68 -11.37
C SER A 170 -29.15 26.99 -10.80
N SER A 171 -29.97 27.64 -11.63
CA SER A 171 -30.61 28.95 -11.45
C SER A 171 -31.38 29.13 -10.16
#